data_AF-A0A6A7FPB1-F1
#
_entry.id   AF-A0A6A7FPB1-F1
#
_cell.length_a   1.000
_cell.length_b   1.000
_cell.length_c   1.000
_cell.angle_alpha   90.00
_cell.angle_beta   90.00
_cell.angle_gamma   90.00
#
_symmetry.space_group_name_H-M   'P 1'
#
loop_
_entity.id
_entity.type
_entity.pdbx_description
1 polymer ?
#
loop_
_entity_poly.entity_id
_entity_poly.type
_entity_poly.pdbx_seq_one_letter_code
_entity_poly.pdbx_strand_id
1 'polypeptide(L)'
;RKKAYGRCCGCSSSNQLLTKIKHSVFHLSLRKMATVRLFTLGSRGAYRELLRGTVATSVSTRSIYKDVSMPEPDMSYKEIAERAATTIFLTEIFRGMAITLGTIFKEPCTINYPFEKGPLSPRFRGEHALRRYPTGEERCIACKLCEAICPAQAITIEAEEREDGARRTTRYDIDMTKCIYCGFCQEACPVDAIVEGPNFEFATETHEELLYNKEKLLSIGDKWEPEIAANIEADYLYR
;
A
#
# COMPACT_ATOMS: atom_id res chain seq x y z
N ARG A 1 4.50 16.13 6.96
CA ARG A 1 4.57 15.33 5.70
C ARG A 1 5.39 14.06 5.95
N LYS A 2 4.74 12.96 6.35
CA LYS A 2 5.39 11.64 6.52
C LYS A 2 4.95 10.77 5.34
N LYS A 3 5.88 10.36 4.48
CA LYS A 3 5.64 9.36 3.43
C LYS A 3 5.76 7.97 4.06
N ALA A 4 4.65 7.25 4.15
CA ALA A 4 4.64 5.82 4.44
C ALA A 4 4.91 5.06 3.14
N TYR A 5 6.02 4.33 3.09
CA TYR A 5 6.24 3.34 2.03
C TYR A 5 5.35 2.13 2.32
N GLY A 6 4.48 1.81 1.36
CA GLY A 6 3.56 0.68 1.41
C GLY A 6 4.31 -0.64 1.50
N ARG A 7 3.95 -1.46 2.50
CA ARG A 7 4.24 -2.89 2.51
C ARG A 7 3.24 -3.55 1.59
N CYS A 8 3.72 -4.33 0.62
CA CYS A 8 2.87 -5.26 -0.13
C CYS A 8 2.24 -6.25 0.85
N CYS A 9 0.95 -6.07 1.12
CA CYS A 9 0.09 -7.07 1.72
C CYS A 9 -0.40 -7.98 0.59
N GLY A 10 -0.18 -9.30 0.70
CA GLY A 10 -0.69 -10.24 -0.30
C GLY A 10 -0.20 -11.67 -0.15
N CYS A 11 -0.20 -12.23 1.04
CA CYS A 11 -0.19 -13.69 1.22
C CYS A 11 -0.97 -14.02 2.51
N SER A 12 -2.28 -13.76 2.47
CA SER A 12 -3.20 -14.07 3.56
C SER A 12 -3.78 -15.48 3.35
N SER A 13 -2.99 -16.49 3.65
CA SER A 13 -3.44 -17.89 3.71
C SER A 13 -2.84 -18.57 4.95
N SER A 14 -3.04 -17.98 6.14
CA SER A 14 -2.69 -18.61 7.43
C SER A 14 -3.33 -17.89 8.60
N ASN A 15 -4.65 -17.93 8.78
CA ASN A 15 -5.26 -17.51 10.05
C ASN A 15 -6.65 -18.09 10.33
N GLN A 16 -6.78 -19.41 10.24
CA GLN A 16 -7.98 -20.15 10.67
C GLN A 16 -7.78 -21.01 11.93
N LEU A 17 -6.72 -20.78 12.74
CA LEU A 17 -6.37 -21.72 13.82
C LEU A 17 -6.09 -21.14 15.22
N LEU A 18 -6.45 -19.89 15.52
CA LEU A 18 -6.18 -19.29 16.85
C LEU A 18 -7.37 -18.52 17.47
N THR A 19 -8.53 -19.16 17.58
CA THR A 19 -9.70 -18.63 18.32
C THR A 19 -10.21 -19.56 19.44
N LYS A 20 -9.33 -20.34 20.07
CA LYS A 20 -9.73 -21.32 21.10
C LYS A 20 -8.92 -21.29 22.40
N ILE A 21 -8.50 -20.13 22.90
CA ILE A 21 -8.00 -20.00 24.29
C ILE A 21 -8.37 -18.63 24.87
N LYS A 22 -9.65 -18.44 25.22
CA LYS A 22 -10.09 -17.44 26.20
C LYS A 22 -11.31 -18.00 26.89
N HIS A 23 -11.15 -18.55 28.10
CA HIS A 23 -12.14 -18.59 29.18
C HIS A 23 -11.55 -19.39 30.35
N SER A 24 -10.95 -18.71 31.32
CA SER A 24 -11.02 -19.06 32.75
C SER A 24 -10.19 -18.06 33.56
N VAL A 25 -10.83 -16.96 33.94
CA VAL A 25 -10.46 -16.16 35.12
C VAL A 25 -11.23 -16.75 36.29
N PHE A 26 -10.58 -16.94 37.44
CA PHE A 26 -11.06 -16.88 38.84
C PHE A 26 -10.44 -17.99 39.71
N HIS A 27 -9.47 -17.67 40.57
CA HIS A 27 -9.68 -17.48 42.01
C HIS A 27 -8.37 -17.21 42.77
N LEU A 28 -8.46 -16.21 43.67
CA LEU A 28 -7.65 -15.88 44.86
C LEU A 28 -6.75 -17.00 45.44
N SER A 29 -5.57 -16.62 45.97
CA SER A 29 -5.32 -16.50 47.43
C SER A 29 -3.83 -16.39 47.78
N LEU A 30 -3.44 -15.22 48.32
CA LEU A 30 -2.61 -14.96 49.51
C LEU A 30 -1.38 -15.84 49.88
N ARG A 31 -0.33 -15.10 50.33
CA ARG A 31 0.69 -15.39 51.37
C ARG A 31 2.01 -16.09 50.97
N LYS A 32 3.10 -15.31 51.02
CA LYS A 32 4.25 -15.36 51.97
C LYS A 32 5.45 -14.60 51.38
N MET A 33 5.66 -13.35 51.79
CA MET A 33 6.58 -12.91 52.86
C MET A 33 8.05 -13.30 52.65
N ALA A 34 8.84 -12.24 52.49
CA ALA A 34 10.28 -12.20 52.39
C ALA A 34 10.98 -12.78 53.63
N THR A 35 12.14 -13.40 53.41
CA THR A 35 13.13 -13.67 54.45
C THR A 35 14.49 -13.12 54.00
N VAL A 36 14.78 -11.96 54.58
CA VAL A 36 16.04 -11.30 54.92
C VAL A 36 17.34 -12.06 54.59
N ARG A 37 18.19 -11.40 53.78
CA ARG A 37 19.63 -11.68 53.62
C ARG A 37 20.39 -11.34 54.90
N LEU A 38 21.12 -12.31 55.46
CA LEU A 38 22.16 -12.07 56.45
C LEU A 38 23.47 -11.73 55.74
N PHE A 39 23.97 -10.52 55.98
CA PHE A 39 25.31 -10.07 55.62
C PHE A 39 26.34 -10.70 56.58
N THR A 40 27.31 -11.42 56.04
CA THR A 40 28.56 -11.75 56.75
C THR A 40 29.69 -10.90 56.17
N LEU A 41 30.19 -9.98 56.99
CA LEU A 41 31.40 -9.19 56.79
C LEU A 41 32.63 -10.10 56.76
N GLY A 42 33.43 -10.01 55.70
CA GLY A 42 34.65 -10.77 55.52
C GLY A 42 35.69 -10.02 54.69
N SER A 43 36.46 -9.18 55.39
CA SER A 43 37.90 -9.00 55.22
C SER A 43 38.49 -8.60 53.85
N ARG A 44 39.01 -7.35 53.85
CA ARG A 44 40.29 -6.90 53.26
C ARG A 44 40.43 -6.89 51.74
N GLY A 45 40.20 -5.71 51.15
CA GLY A 45 40.69 -5.38 49.82
C GLY A 45 39.98 -4.24 49.10
N ALA A 46 39.61 -3.14 49.78
CA ALA A 46 38.83 -2.07 49.16
C ALA A 46 39.23 -0.68 49.66
N TYR A 47 40.50 -0.30 49.51
CA TYR A 47 40.95 1.07 49.73
C TYR A 47 42.06 1.45 48.75
N ARG A 48 41.78 1.40 47.45
CA ARG A 48 42.58 2.11 46.44
C ARG A 48 41.82 2.40 45.13
N GLU A 49 40.53 2.69 45.23
CA GLU A 49 39.70 2.98 44.05
C GLU A 49 38.62 4.04 44.32
N LEU A 50 38.86 4.93 45.29
CA LEU A 50 37.91 5.97 45.72
C LEU A 50 38.38 7.41 45.46
N LEU A 51 39.37 7.62 44.57
CA LEU A 51 39.78 8.96 44.13
C LEU A 51 40.12 9.01 42.63
N ARG A 52 39.27 8.42 41.79
CA ARG A 52 39.08 8.88 40.40
C ARG A 52 37.61 9.17 40.16
N GLY A 53 37.12 10.18 40.88
CA GLY A 53 36.00 10.98 40.39
C GLY A 53 36.46 11.75 39.17
N THR A 54 36.44 11.11 38.00
CA THR A 54 36.39 11.79 36.72
C THR A 54 35.14 11.31 36.02
N VAL A 55 34.22 12.26 35.83
CA VAL A 55 33.03 12.18 35.01
C VAL A 55 33.39 11.57 33.66
N ALA A 56 33.05 10.29 33.46
CA ALA A 56 32.77 9.74 32.14
C ALA A 56 31.31 9.31 32.20
N THR A 57 30.47 10.31 31.94
CA THR A 57 29.10 10.10 31.48
C THR A 57 29.13 8.99 30.42
N SER A 58 28.45 7.88 30.66
CA SER A 58 28.10 6.95 29.59
C SER A 58 27.04 7.65 28.72
N VAL A 59 27.44 8.66 27.96
CA VAL A 59 26.63 9.23 26.89
C VAL A 59 26.66 8.19 25.79
N SER A 60 25.75 7.21 25.86
CA SER A 60 25.33 6.48 24.68
C SER A 60 24.66 7.50 23.78
N THR A 61 25.44 8.14 22.90
CA THR A 61 24.90 8.86 21.76
C THR A 61 24.21 7.84 20.88
N ARG A 62 22.92 7.61 21.12
CA ARG A 62 22.07 6.88 20.17
C ARG A 62 21.99 7.76 18.92
N SER A 63 22.83 7.48 17.92
CA SER A 63 22.73 8.12 16.62
C SER A 63 21.38 7.76 15.99
N ILE A 64 20.68 8.76 15.43
CA ILE A 64 19.41 8.57 14.71
C ILE A 64 19.64 7.88 13.36
N TYR A 65 20.86 7.98 12.83
CA TYR A 65 21.31 7.28 11.65
C TYR A 65 22.16 6.06 12.04
N LYS A 66 22.03 4.99 11.25
CA LYS A 66 22.88 3.80 11.32
C LYS A 66 23.88 3.90 10.18
N ASP A 67 25.17 3.96 10.50
CA ASP A 67 26.22 3.87 9.50
C ASP A 67 26.24 2.44 8.92
N VAL A 68 26.24 2.37 7.57
CA VAL A 68 26.22 1.12 6.80
C VAL A 68 27.60 0.78 6.23
N SER A 69 28.58 1.66 6.43
CA SER A 69 29.98 1.39 6.08
C SER A 69 30.43 0.10 6.77
N MET A 70 31.05 -0.79 6.01
CA MET A 70 31.63 -2.00 6.61
C MET A 70 32.67 -1.56 7.64
N PRO A 71 32.64 -2.13 8.85
CA PRO A 71 33.66 -1.85 9.84
C PRO A 71 35.04 -2.24 9.27
N GLU A 72 36.08 -1.52 9.68
CA GLU A 72 37.43 -1.84 9.23
C GLU A 72 37.78 -3.28 9.60
N PRO A 73 38.33 -4.05 8.65
CA PRO A 73 38.70 -5.43 8.89
C PRO A 73 39.78 -5.51 9.97
N ASP A 74 39.66 -6.47 10.88
CA ASP A 74 40.73 -6.77 11.81
C ASP A 74 41.95 -7.40 11.06
N MET A 75 43.14 -7.34 11.68
CA MET A 75 44.39 -7.83 11.12
C MET A 75 44.92 -9.08 11.83
N SER A 76 44.03 -9.83 12.49
CA SER A 76 44.37 -11.11 13.09
C SER A 76 44.74 -12.12 12.02
N TYR A 77 45.77 -12.94 12.25
CA TYR A 77 46.18 -14.00 11.31
C TYR A 77 45.04 -14.99 11.00
N LYS A 78 44.11 -15.22 11.95
CA LYS A 78 42.91 -16.03 11.72
C LYS A 78 41.94 -15.33 10.74
N GLU A 79 41.67 -14.05 11.01
CA GLU A 79 41.02 -13.05 10.15
C GLU A 79 41.39 -13.15 8.67
N ILE A 80 42.69 -12.98 8.45
CA ILE A 80 43.31 -12.92 7.13
C ILE A 80 43.23 -14.29 6.43
N ALA A 81 43.48 -15.38 7.16
CA ALA A 81 43.38 -16.73 6.61
C ALA A 81 41.95 -17.09 6.21
N GLU A 82 40.94 -16.69 7.00
CA GLU A 82 39.53 -16.92 6.70
C GLU A 82 39.08 -16.13 5.47
N ARG A 83 39.45 -14.85 5.34
CA ARG A 83 39.16 -14.04 4.14
C ARG A 83 39.85 -14.56 2.88
N ALA A 84 41.09 -15.03 3.01
CA ALA A 84 41.80 -15.68 1.91
C ALA A 84 41.09 -16.98 1.51
N ALA A 85 40.64 -17.78 2.48
CA ALA A 85 39.89 -19.01 2.23
C ALA A 85 38.53 -18.73 1.57
N THR A 86 37.76 -17.74 2.01
CA THR A 86 36.50 -17.36 1.36
C THR A 86 36.71 -16.92 -0.09
N THR A 87 37.83 -16.24 -0.38
CA THR A 87 38.17 -15.78 -1.72
C THR A 87 38.61 -16.93 -2.64
N ILE A 88 39.44 -17.85 -2.14
CA ILE A 88 39.98 -18.98 -2.92
C ILE A 88 38.91 -20.06 -3.14
N PHE A 89 38.14 -20.39 -2.09
CA PHE A 89 37.12 -21.44 -2.14
C PHE A 89 35.73 -20.93 -2.55
N LEU A 90 35.59 -19.62 -2.81
CA LEU A 90 34.36 -18.99 -3.29
C LEU A 90 33.12 -19.36 -2.46
N THR A 91 33.30 -19.53 -1.14
CA THR A 91 32.24 -20.02 -0.23
C THR A 91 31.01 -19.11 -0.24
N GLU A 92 31.21 -17.81 -0.44
CA GLU A 92 30.14 -16.82 -0.60
C GLU A 92 29.31 -17.04 -1.87
N ILE A 93 29.93 -17.46 -2.97
CA ILE A 93 29.23 -17.77 -4.23
C ILE A 93 28.37 -19.02 -4.04
N PHE A 94 28.91 -20.06 -3.40
CA PHE A 94 28.16 -21.27 -3.09
C PHE A 94 27.00 -21.00 -2.12
N ARG A 95 27.19 -20.13 -1.12
CA ARG A 95 26.12 -19.67 -0.24
C ARG A 95 25.00 -18.97 -1.02
N GLY A 96 25.36 -18.11 -1.97
CA GLY A 96 24.40 -17.48 -2.88
C GLY A 96 23.66 -18.48 -3.77
N MET A 97 24.38 -19.46 -4.32
CA MET A 97 23.82 -20.52 -5.16
C MET A 97 22.89 -21.45 -4.39
N ALA A 98 23.15 -21.71 -3.11
CA ALA A 98 22.24 -22.48 -2.25
C ALA A 98 20.89 -21.76 -2.05
N ILE A 99 20.89 -20.42 -1.96
CA ILE A 99 19.66 -19.63 -1.85
C ILE A 99 18.86 -19.71 -3.15
N THR A 100 19.52 -19.58 -4.31
CA THR A 100 18.84 -19.70 -5.61
C THR A 100 18.33 -21.11 -5.86
N LEU A 101 19.09 -22.13 -5.47
CA LEU A 101 18.62 -23.52 -5.49
C LEU A 101 17.38 -23.70 -4.60
N GLY A 102 17.36 -23.07 -3.43
CA GLY A 102 16.19 -23.05 -2.55
C GLY A 102 14.97 -22.36 -3.17
N THR A 103 15.15 -21.40 -4.08
CA THR A 103 14.03 -20.78 -4.81
C THR A 103 13.44 -21.67 -5.90
N ILE A 104 14.20 -22.60 -6.48
CA ILE A 104 13.70 -23.53 -7.50
C ILE A 104 12.63 -24.47 -6.92
N PHE A 105 12.74 -24.82 -5.63
CA PHE A 105 11.79 -25.69 -4.95
C PHE A 105 10.57 -24.96 -4.37
N LYS A 106 10.48 -23.63 -4.54
CA LYS A 106 9.29 -22.87 -4.14
C LYS A 106 8.26 -22.91 -5.26
N GLU A 107 6.99 -22.91 -4.88
CA GLU A 107 5.89 -22.74 -5.83
C GLU A 107 6.00 -21.36 -6.53
N PRO A 108 5.78 -21.29 -7.86
CA PRO A 108 5.84 -20.02 -8.59
C PRO A 108 4.68 -19.11 -8.20
N CYS A 109 4.95 -17.82 -7.99
CA CYS A 109 3.91 -16.81 -7.71
C CYS A 109 3.23 -16.28 -8.98
N THR A 110 2.97 -17.15 -9.96
CA THR A 110 2.34 -16.80 -11.26
C THR A 110 0.85 -17.09 -11.21
N ILE A 111 0.02 -16.10 -11.54
CA ILE A 111 -1.41 -16.30 -11.79
C ILE A 111 -1.63 -16.69 -13.26
N ASN A 112 -2.62 -17.54 -13.54
CA ASN A 112 -2.94 -17.97 -14.91
C ASN A 112 -3.89 -16.97 -15.61
N TYR A 113 -3.36 -15.83 -16.03
CA TYR A 113 -4.10 -14.86 -16.84
C TYR A 113 -4.36 -15.45 -18.25
N PRO A 114 -5.59 -15.42 -18.80
CA PRO A 114 -6.76 -14.60 -18.43
C PRO A 114 -7.83 -15.31 -17.57
N PHE A 115 -7.64 -16.58 -17.21
CA PHE A 115 -8.62 -17.38 -16.47
C PHE A 115 -8.70 -16.99 -14.99
N GLU A 116 -7.57 -16.58 -14.42
CA GLU A 116 -7.45 -16.07 -13.07
C GLU A 116 -6.93 -14.62 -13.13
N LYS A 117 -7.67 -13.70 -12.50
CA LYS A 117 -7.30 -12.29 -12.42
C LYS A 117 -6.80 -11.94 -11.02
N GLY A 118 -5.93 -10.94 -10.92
CA GLY A 118 -5.46 -10.43 -9.64
C GLY A 118 -6.63 -9.86 -8.82
N PRO A 119 -6.58 -9.91 -7.48
CA PRO A 119 -7.61 -9.33 -6.64
C PRO A 119 -7.59 -7.79 -6.75
N LEU A 120 -8.75 -7.18 -7.06
CA LEU A 120 -8.91 -5.73 -7.10
C LEU A 120 -9.63 -5.21 -5.85
N SER A 121 -9.26 -4.02 -5.39
CA SER A 121 -10.01 -3.32 -4.35
C SER A 121 -11.22 -2.58 -4.94
N PRO A 122 -12.31 -2.35 -4.17
CA PRO A 122 -13.45 -1.54 -4.63
C PRO A 122 -13.10 -0.09 -5.03
N ARG A 123 -11.95 0.41 -4.57
CA ARG A 123 -11.40 1.75 -4.89
C ARG A 123 -10.53 1.79 -6.15
N PHE A 124 -10.51 0.69 -6.90
CA PHE A 124 -9.74 0.64 -8.13
C PHE A 124 -10.24 1.70 -9.12
N ARG A 125 -9.31 2.24 -9.91
CA ARG A 125 -9.53 3.32 -10.86
C ARG A 125 -9.27 2.80 -12.27
N GLY A 126 -10.33 2.68 -13.07
CA GLY A 126 -10.28 2.15 -14.43
C GLY A 126 -10.97 3.06 -15.44
N GLU A 127 -11.68 2.45 -16.38
CA GLU A 127 -12.40 3.11 -17.47
C GLU A 127 -13.46 4.08 -16.93
N HIS A 128 -13.53 5.28 -17.50
CA HIS A 128 -14.50 6.27 -17.05
C HIS A 128 -15.91 5.91 -17.51
N ALA A 129 -16.90 6.16 -16.66
CA ALA A 129 -18.30 5.93 -16.95
C ALA A 129 -19.16 7.11 -16.50
N LEU A 130 -20.19 7.42 -17.30
CA LEU A 130 -21.22 8.40 -16.95
C LEU A 130 -22.45 7.64 -16.44
N ARG A 131 -22.85 7.91 -15.20
CA ARG A 131 -23.95 7.21 -14.54
C ARG A 131 -25.30 7.90 -14.71
N ARG A 132 -26.36 7.11 -14.54
CA ARG A 132 -27.75 7.57 -14.51
C ARG A 132 -28.32 7.51 -13.09
N TYR A 133 -29.35 8.31 -12.84
CA TYR A 133 -30.25 8.14 -11.71
C TYR A 133 -31.03 6.83 -11.84
N PRO A 134 -31.59 6.29 -10.74
CA PRO A 134 -32.46 5.12 -10.81
C PRO A 134 -33.72 5.32 -11.66
N THR A 135 -34.07 6.58 -11.97
CA THR A 135 -35.16 6.94 -12.91
C THR A 135 -34.76 6.82 -14.38
N GLY A 136 -33.49 6.57 -14.69
CA GLY A 136 -32.94 6.51 -16.05
C GLY A 136 -32.39 7.83 -16.59
N GLU A 137 -32.61 8.94 -15.89
CA GLU A 137 -32.09 10.25 -16.28
C GLU A 137 -30.58 10.37 -16.01
N GLU A 138 -29.83 11.06 -16.86
CA GLU A 138 -28.40 11.26 -16.64
C GLU A 138 -28.10 12.11 -15.39
N ARG A 139 -27.06 11.75 -14.62
CA ARG A 139 -26.69 12.49 -13.41
C ARG A 139 -26.02 13.83 -13.70
N CYS A 140 -25.36 13.97 -14.84
CA CYS A 140 -24.55 15.13 -15.18
C CYS A 140 -25.40 16.41 -15.33
N ILE A 141 -25.10 17.43 -14.52
CA ILE A 141 -25.75 18.75 -14.56
C ILE A 141 -24.90 19.83 -15.26
N ALA A 142 -23.88 19.42 -16.02
CA ALA A 142 -23.00 20.32 -16.77
C ALA A 142 -22.32 21.43 -15.91
N CYS A 143 -21.93 21.10 -14.66
CA CYS A 143 -21.32 22.06 -13.72
C CYS A 143 -19.87 22.49 -14.09
N LYS A 144 -19.21 21.77 -15.01
CA LYS A 144 -17.82 21.98 -15.46
C LYS A 144 -16.73 21.91 -14.38
N LEU A 145 -17.05 21.46 -13.16
CA LEU A 145 -16.08 21.25 -12.09
C LEU A 145 -15.03 20.18 -12.46
N CYS A 146 -15.46 19.09 -13.10
CA CYS A 146 -14.56 18.00 -13.51
C CYS A 146 -13.55 18.44 -14.58
N GLU A 147 -13.91 19.38 -15.45
CA GLU A 147 -13.01 19.99 -16.44
C GLU A 147 -11.98 20.88 -15.76
N ALA A 148 -12.40 21.69 -14.78
CA ALA A 148 -11.51 22.58 -14.05
C ALA A 148 -10.49 21.85 -13.17
N ILE A 149 -10.86 20.72 -12.54
CA ILE A 149 -9.98 19.96 -11.64
C ILE A 149 -9.03 19.01 -12.39
N CYS A 150 -9.31 18.72 -13.67
CA CYS A 150 -8.52 17.75 -14.43
C CYS A 150 -7.08 18.24 -14.61
N PRO A 151 -6.07 17.57 -14.01
CA PRO A 151 -4.69 18.06 -14.03
C PRO A 151 -4.07 18.03 -15.43
N ALA A 152 -4.56 17.14 -16.29
CA ALA A 152 -4.10 16.97 -17.68
C ALA A 152 -5.02 17.65 -18.70
N GLN A 153 -6.09 18.32 -18.27
CA GLN A 153 -7.08 18.96 -19.15
C GLN A 153 -7.56 18.02 -20.29
N ALA A 154 -7.91 16.79 -19.89
CA ALA A 154 -8.36 15.74 -20.81
C ALA A 154 -9.84 15.84 -21.18
N ILE A 155 -10.63 16.55 -20.38
CA ILE A 155 -12.09 16.65 -20.49
C ILE A 155 -12.46 17.96 -21.19
N THR A 156 -13.43 17.93 -22.09
CA THR A 156 -14.02 19.13 -22.69
C THR A 156 -15.54 19.06 -22.60
N ILE A 157 -16.16 20.13 -22.04
CA ILE A 157 -17.60 20.14 -21.74
C ILE A 157 -18.29 21.36 -22.34
N GLU A 158 -19.32 21.10 -23.14
CA GLU A 158 -20.25 22.10 -23.65
C GLU A 158 -21.64 21.85 -23.05
N ALA A 159 -22.32 22.94 -22.68
CA ALA A 159 -23.56 22.90 -21.91
C ALA A 159 -24.63 23.73 -22.60
N GLU A 160 -25.80 23.15 -22.79
CA GLU A 160 -26.98 23.80 -23.36
C GLU A 160 -28.22 23.50 -22.51
N GLU A 161 -29.25 24.32 -22.67
CA GLU A 161 -30.54 24.12 -22.02
C GLU A 161 -31.39 23.20 -22.89
N ARG A 162 -31.84 22.07 -22.32
CA ARG A 162 -32.81 21.18 -22.97
C ARG A 162 -34.20 21.84 -22.96
N GLU A 163 -35.10 21.35 -23.81
CA GLU A 163 -36.52 21.76 -23.89
C GLU A 163 -37.24 21.76 -22.52
N ASP A 164 -36.83 20.89 -21.59
CA ASP A 164 -37.37 20.80 -20.24
C ASP A 164 -36.87 21.91 -19.28
N GLY A 165 -36.01 22.82 -19.74
CA GLY A 165 -35.33 23.84 -18.93
C GLY A 165 -34.18 23.32 -18.07
N ALA A 166 -33.89 22.01 -18.12
CA ALA A 166 -32.75 21.40 -17.45
C ALA A 166 -31.45 21.66 -18.22
N ARG A 167 -30.40 22.08 -17.50
CA ARG A 167 -29.04 22.27 -18.08
C ARG A 167 -28.36 20.92 -18.25
N ARG A 168 -28.01 20.55 -19.48
CA ARG A 168 -27.37 19.28 -19.82
C ARG A 168 -26.17 19.49 -20.73
N THR A 169 -25.34 18.45 -20.86
CA THR A 169 -24.18 18.48 -21.74
C THR A 169 -24.57 18.08 -23.15
N THR A 170 -24.22 18.89 -24.15
CA THR A 170 -24.29 18.48 -25.55
C THR A 170 -23.05 17.70 -25.93
N ARG A 171 -21.89 18.21 -25.55
CA ARG A 171 -20.59 17.58 -25.74
C ARG A 171 -19.94 17.30 -24.38
N TYR A 172 -19.52 16.07 -24.18
CA TYR A 172 -18.77 15.64 -23.01
C TYR A 172 -17.74 14.63 -23.49
N ASP A 173 -16.56 15.12 -23.82
CA ASP A 173 -15.53 14.30 -24.44
C ASP A 173 -14.36 14.14 -23.47
N ILE A 174 -13.84 12.93 -23.40
CA ILE A 174 -12.63 12.60 -22.62
C ILE A 174 -11.63 11.97 -23.56
N ASP A 175 -10.44 12.56 -23.60
CA ASP A 175 -9.30 11.94 -24.26
C ASP A 175 -8.57 11.01 -23.27
N MET A 176 -8.70 9.69 -23.47
CA MET A 176 -8.06 8.69 -22.61
C MET A 176 -6.54 8.66 -22.75
N THR A 177 -5.97 9.27 -23.80
CA THR A 177 -4.52 9.36 -23.98
C THR A 177 -3.91 10.47 -23.13
N LYS A 178 -4.66 11.55 -22.88
CA LYS A 178 -4.28 12.61 -21.95
C LYS A 178 -4.62 12.25 -20.50
N CYS A 179 -5.65 11.44 -20.28
CA CYS A 179 -6.10 11.11 -18.94
C CYS A 179 -5.03 10.31 -18.16
N ILE A 180 -4.75 10.74 -16.93
CA ILE A 180 -3.78 10.08 -16.04
C ILE A 180 -4.43 9.18 -14.97
N TYR A 181 -5.75 8.94 -15.06
CA TYR A 181 -6.52 8.08 -14.13
C TYR A 181 -6.30 8.41 -12.65
N CYS A 182 -6.37 9.70 -12.32
CA CYS A 182 -6.12 10.20 -10.97
C CYS A 182 -7.33 10.12 -10.02
N GLY A 183 -8.56 9.98 -10.52
CA GLY A 183 -9.78 9.96 -9.72
C GLY A 183 -10.33 11.32 -9.27
N PHE A 184 -9.69 12.45 -9.61
CA PHE A 184 -10.18 13.76 -9.17
C PHE A 184 -11.55 14.13 -9.76
N CYS A 185 -11.87 13.65 -10.96
CA CYS A 185 -13.18 13.89 -11.57
C CYS A 185 -14.31 13.22 -10.78
N GLN A 186 -14.07 12.04 -10.20
CA GLN A 186 -15.03 11.30 -9.38
C GLN A 186 -15.26 11.98 -8.04
N GLU A 187 -14.19 12.48 -7.40
CA GLU A 187 -14.30 13.16 -6.09
C GLU A 187 -14.84 14.59 -6.21
N ALA A 188 -14.56 15.28 -7.32
CA ALA A 188 -15.01 16.65 -7.54
C ALA A 188 -16.46 16.76 -8.02
N CYS A 189 -17.06 15.66 -8.48
CA CYS A 189 -18.41 15.70 -9.03
C CYS A 189 -19.44 15.85 -7.90
N PRO A 190 -20.24 16.93 -7.85
CA PRO A 190 -21.19 17.15 -6.75
C PRO A 190 -22.39 16.19 -6.75
N VAL A 191 -22.59 15.45 -7.85
CA VAL A 191 -23.76 14.58 -8.09
C VAL A 191 -23.35 13.16 -8.47
N ASP A 192 -22.07 12.80 -8.30
CA ASP A 192 -21.49 11.50 -8.68
C ASP A 192 -21.84 11.07 -10.13
N ALA A 193 -21.77 12.02 -11.07
CA ALA A 193 -22.12 11.76 -12.47
C ALA A 193 -21.05 11.00 -13.24
N ILE A 194 -19.78 11.38 -13.06
CA ILE A 194 -18.63 10.69 -13.64
C ILE A 194 -17.95 9.87 -12.56
N VAL A 195 -17.60 8.64 -12.89
CA VAL A 195 -16.94 7.70 -12.00
C VAL A 195 -15.86 6.96 -12.77
N GLU A 196 -14.79 6.57 -12.09
CA GLU A 196 -13.82 5.62 -12.62
C GLU A 196 -14.33 4.21 -12.28
N GLY A 197 -14.67 3.45 -13.32
CA GLY A 197 -15.22 2.11 -13.22
C GLY A 197 -14.17 1.03 -12.95
N PRO A 198 -14.61 -0.22 -12.75
CA PRO A 198 -13.73 -1.36 -12.48
C PRO A 198 -13.01 -1.89 -13.73
N ASN A 199 -13.48 -1.56 -14.93
CA ASN A 199 -12.90 -2.09 -16.16
C ASN A 199 -11.50 -1.52 -16.43
N PHE A 200 -10.54 -2.39 -16.72
CA PHE A 200 -9.17 -2.00 -17.09
C PHE A 200 -8.70 -2.63 -18.41
N GLU A 201 -9.49 -3.54 -18.99
CA GLU A 201 -9.13 -4.31 -20.18
C GLU A 201 -9.82 -3.71 -21.43
N PHE A 202 -9.49 -2.46 -21.75
CA PHE A 202 -10.05 -1.73 -22.90
C PHE A 202 -8.97 -1.25 -23.87
N ALA A 203 -7.88 -2.02 -24.02
CA ALA A 203 -6.88 -1.73 -25.04
C ALA A 203 -7.52 -1.78 -26.44
N THR A 204 -7.30 -0.72 -27.22
CA THR A 204 -7.83 -0.56 -28.58
C THR A 204 -6.68 -0.57 -29.59
N GLU A 205 -6.99 -0.91 -30.84
CA GLU A 205 -6.00 -0.97 -31.92
C GLU A 205 -5.71 0.43 -32.51
N THR A 206 -6.71 1.31 -32.50
CA THR A 206 -6.59 2.67 -33.04
C THR A 206 -6.61 3.73 -31.95
N HIS A 207 -5.99 4.88 -32.24
CA HIS A 207 -5.97 6.05 -31.34
C HIS A 207 -7.35 6.73 -31.25
N GLU A 208 -8.08 6.78 -32.36
CA GLU A 208 -9.39 7.43 -32.43
C GLU A 208 -10.41 6.79 -31.50
N GLU A 209 -10.31 5.48 -31.28
CA GLU A 209 -11.16 4.77 -30.32
C GLU A 209 -10.95 5.21 -28.87
N LEU A 210 -9.78 5.78 -28.52
CA LEU A 210 -9.45 6.30 -27.19
C LEU A 210 -9.98 7.72 -26.93
N LEU A 211 -10.50 8.37 -27.96
CA LEU A 211 -11.21 9.64 -27.85
C LEU A 211 -12.69 9.33 -27.58
N TYR A 212 -13.09 9.43 -26.31
CA TYR A 212 -14.42 9.02 -25.89
C TYR A 212 -15.38 10.20 -25.99
N ASN A 213 -16.47 9.98 -26.71
CA ASN A 213 -17.61 10.89 -26.73
C ASN A 213 -18.57 10.59 -25.56
N LYS A 214 -19.48 11.53 -25.30
CA LYS A 214 -20.54 11.39 -24.28
C LYS A 214 -21.31 10.07 -24.36
N GLU A 215 -21.69 9.68 -25.58
CA GLU A 215 -22.48 8.47 -25.83
C GLU A 215 -21.73 7.18 -25.44
N LYS A 216 -20.42 7.13 -25.73
CA LYS A 216 -19.56 6.00 -25.34
C LYS A 216 -19.45 5.89 -23.82
N LEU A 217 -19.28 7.02 -23.13
CA LEU A 217 -19.21 7.04 -21.66
C LEU A 217 -20.53 6.62 -21.00
N LEU A 218 -21.67 6.98 -21.60
CA LEU A 218 -22.99 6.54 -21.14
C LEU A 218 -23.19 5.04 -21.38
N SER A 219 -22.78 4.50 -22.52
CA SER A 219 -22.91 3.06 -22.80
C SER A 219 -22.03 2.20 -21.88
N ILE A 220 -20.84 2.69 -21.51
CA ILE A 220 -19.99 2.08 -20.48
C ILE A 220 -20.69 2.14 -19.12
N GLY A 221 -21.28 3.29 -18.76
CA GLY A 221 -22.09 3.44 -17.55
C GLY A 221 -23.23 2.44 -17.49
N ASP A 222 -24.02 2.35 -18.54
CA ASP A 222 -25.16 1.43 -18.62
C ASP A 222 -24.71 -0.05 -18.53
N LYS A 223 -23.53 -0.39 -19.06
CA LYS A 223 -22.94 -1.75 -18.98
C LYS A 223 -22.45 -2.11 -17.57
N TRP A 224 -21.83 -1.17 -16.87
CA TRP A 224 -21.12 -1.43 -15.60
C TRP A 224 -21.83 -0.88 -14.35
N GLU A 225 -22.99 -0.22 -14.50
CA GLU A 225 -23.79 0.35 -13.39
C GLU A 225 -23.96 -0.58 -12.17
N PRO A 226 -24.29 -1.89 -12.28
CA PRO A 226 -24.46 -2.74 -11.10
C PRO A 226 -23.17 -2.90 -10.29
N GLU A 227 -22.03 -3.02 -10.96
CA GLU A 227 -20.73 -3.20 -10.29
C GLU A 227 -20.22 -1.87 -9.72
N ILE A 228 -20.38 -0.78 -10.46
CA ILE A 228 -20.03 0.56 -9.97
C ILE A 228 -20.92 0.93 -8.77
N ALA A 229 -22.21 0.59 -8.78
CA ALA A 229 -23.10 0.79 -7.63
C ALA A 229 -22.60 0.04 -6.38
N ALA A 230 -22.27 -1.25 -6.54
CA ALA A 230 -21.74 -2.06 -5.44
C ALA A 230 -20.41 -1.53 -4.89
N ASN A 231 -19.50 -1.07 -5.76
CA ASN A 231 -18.24 -0.48 -5.34
C ASN A 231 -18.41 0.84 -4.59
N ILE A 232 -19.34 1.70 -5.03
CA ILE A 232 -19.66 2.94 -4.31
C ILE A 232 -20.32 2.63 -2.96
N GLU A 233 -21.23 1.66 -2.90
CA GLU A 233 -21.84 1.22 -1.64
C GLU A 233 -20.80 0.68 -0.64
N ALA A 234 -19.72 0.08 -1.13
CA ALA A 234 -18.60 -0.34 -0.27
C ALA A 234 -17.70 0.83 0.19
N ASP A 235 -17.64 1.94 -0.57
CA ASP A 235 -16.66 3.02 -0.37
C ASP A 235 -17.22 4.33 0.20
N TYR A 236 -18.53 4.61 0.07
CA TYR A 236 -19.10 5.94 0.31
C TYR A 236 -18.78 6.56 1.69
N LEU A 237 -18.57 5.75 2.73
CA LEU A 237 -18.22 6.21 4.08
C LEU A 237 -16.83 6.86 4.20
N TYR A 238 -15.96 6.63 3.21
CA TYR A 238 -14.57 7.10 3.22
C TYR A 238 -14.32 8.29 2.28
N ARG A 239 -15.39 8.83 1.69
CA ARG A 239 -15.38 10.05 0.87
C ARG A 239 -15.73 11.28 1.73
#